data_AF-A0A1Y2VBC2-F1
#
_entry.id   AF-A0A1Y2VBC2-F1
#
_cell.length_a   1.000
_cell.length_b   1.000
_cell.length_c   1.000
_cell.angle_alpha   90.00
_cell.angle_beta   90.00
_cell.angle_gamma   90.00
#
_symmetry.space_group_name_H-M   'P 1'
#
loop_
_entity.id
_entity.type
_entity.pdbx_description
1 polymer ?
#
loop_
_entity_poly.entity_id
_entity_poly.type
_entity_poly.pdbx_seq_one_letter_code
_entity_poly.pdbx_strand_id
1 'polypeptide(L)'
;VFVILVYKFNSHPLNKFPGPALARFTDGYAGFHAAQRRLHLVTYRDHQIYGPVVRQGPNRLVFNTVTALRDIYLSQRVTKSKVYLKSLLSTNRPSMFNALDREEHSHKRRVVGQLITERSMRLFEP
;
A
#
# COMPACT_ATOMS: atom_id res chain seq x y z
N VAL A 1 6.92 -32.13 -4.00
CA VAL A 1 6.63 -30.85 -3.30
C VAL A 1 7.66 -29.77 -3.61
N PHE A 2 8.97 -30.00 -3.42
CA PHE A 2 10.02 -29.00 -3.66
C PHE A 2 10.07 -28.48 -5.12
N VAL A 3 9.92 -29.36 -6.11
CA VAL A 3 9.87 -29.01 -7.55
C VAL A 3 8.69 -28.08 -7.90
N ILE A 4 7.53 -28.30 -7.28
CA ILE A 4 6.32 -27.47 -7.50
C ILE A 4 6.51 -26.07 -6.91
N LEU A 5 7.18 -25.97 -5.76
CA LEU A 5 7.50 -24.68 -5.13
C LEU A 5 8.47 -23.86 -5.99
N VAL A 6 9.50 -24.50 -6.55
CA VAL A 6 10.45 -23.85 -7.46
C VAL A 6 9.78 -23.41 -8.77
N TYR A 7 8.90 -24.26 -9.35
CA TYR A 7 8.17 -23.92 -10.57
C TYR A 7 7.16 -22.78 -10.36
N LYS A 8 6.35 -22.84 -9.31
CA LYS A 8 5.43 -21.74 -8.95
C LYS A 8 6.17 -20.45 -8.62
N PHE A 9 7.36 -20.56 -8.03
CA PHE A 9 8.21 -19.41 -7.76
C PHE A 9 8.68 -18.80 -9.06
N ASN A 10 9.34 -19.55 -9.96
CA ASN A 10 9.84 -19.03 -11.24
C ASN A 10 8.73 -18.42 -12.12
N SER A 11 7.53 -19.00 -12.07
CA SER A 11 6.35 -18.51 -12.79
C SER A 11 5.58 -17.40 -12.07
N HIS A 12 6.09 -16.85 -10.96
CA HIS A 12 5.42 -15.78 -10.24
C HIS A 12 5.43 -14.48 -11.08
N PRO A 13 4.28 -13.82 -11.29
CA PRO A 13 4.18 -12.66 -12.20
C PRO A 13 5.08 -11.47 -11.80
N LEU A 14 5.48 -11.43 -10.52
CA LEU A 14 6.34 -10.38 -9.97
C LEU A 14 7.85 -10.70 -10.00
N ASN A 15 8.28 -11.83 -10.56
CA ASN A 15 9.70 -12.20 -10.59
C ASN A 15 10.59 -11.30 -11.45
N LYS A 16 10.00 -10.65 -12.46
CA LYS A 16 10.69 -9.70 -13.31
C LYS A 16 11.11 -8.42 -12.58
N PHE A 17 10.55 -8.16 -11.39
CA PHE A 17 10.85 -6.94 -10.64
C PHE A 17 12.03 -7.16 -9.68
N PRO A 18 13.02 -6.25 -9.68
CA PRO A 18 14.18 -6.35 -8.81
C PRO A 18 13.79 -6.06 -7.35
N GLY A 19 14.65 -6.49 -6.42
CA GLY A 19 14.46 -6.26 -5.00
C GLY A 19 15.25 -7.24 -4.13
N PRO A 20 15.28 -6.99 -2.81
CA PRO A 20 16.00 -7.81 -1.84
C PRO A 20 15.60 -9.28 -1.92
N ALA A 21 16.57 -10.19 -1.79
CA ALA A 21 16.31 -11.63 -1.92
C ALA A 21 15.23 -12.12 -0.94
N LEU A 22 15.32 -11.69 0.33
CA LEU A 22 14.33 -12.03 1.37
C LEU A 22 12.91 -11.54 1.04
N ALA A 23 12.79 -10.37 0.40
CA ALA A 23 11.51 -9.79 0.02
C ALA A 23 10.79 -10.61 -1.07
N ARG A 24 11.51 -11.48 -1.80
CA ARG A 24 10.88 -12.39 -2.78
C ARG A 24 10.15 -13.55 -2.11
N PHE A 25 10.61 -13.96 -0.92
CA PHE A 25 10.12 -15.15 -0.22
C PHE A 25 9.14 -14.82 0.92
N THR A 26 9.33 -13.68 1.60
CA THR A 26 8.52 -13.33 2.78
C THR A 26 8.33 -11.82 2.93
N ASP A 27 7.21 -11.42 3.55
CA ASP A 27 6.99 -10.04 4.00
C ASP A 27 7.89 -9.65 5.18
N GLY A 28 8.61 -10.62 5.76
CA GLY A 28 9.53 -10.43 6.89
C GLY A 28 10.61 -9.38 6.64
N TYR A 29 11.07 -9.19 5.40
CA TYR A 29 12.03 -8.14 5.06
C TYR A 29 11.53 -6.74 5.46
N ALA A 30 10.34 -6.37 4.99
CA ALA A 30 9.76 -5.09 5.34
C ALA A 30 9.27 -5.06 6.78
N GLY A 31 8.73 -6.17 7.29
CA GLY A 31 8.27 -6.28 8.68
C GLY A 31 9.40 -6.00 9.68
N PHE A 32 10.59 -6.57 9.44
CA PHE A 32 11.78 -6.34 10.24
C PHE A 32 12.20 -4.86 10.26
N HIS A 33 12.29 -4.22 9.09
CA HIS A 33 12.65 -2.80 9.00
C HIS A 33 11.54 -1.86 9.50
N ALA A 34 10.28 -2.27 9.41
CA ALA A 34 9.14 -1.56 9.99
C ALA A 34 9.18 -1.59 11.52
N ALA A 35 9.46 -2.76 12.12
CA ALA A 35 9.65 -2.90 13.57
C ALA A 35 10.80 -2.01 14.08
N GLN A 36 11.85 -1.86 13.28
CA GLN A 36 12.96 -0.93 13.54
C GLN A 36 12.66 0.54 13.19
N ARG A 37 11.42 0.87 12.80
CA ARG A 37 10.96 2.23 12.44
C ARG A 37 11.74 2.91 11.32
N ARG A 38 12.45 2.13 10.49
CA ARG A 38 13.32 2.64 9.42
C ARG A 38 12.95 2.15 8.03
N LEU A 39 11.79 1.51 7.86
CA LEU A 39 11.35 0.98 6.56
C LEU A 39 11.42 2.03 5.46
N HIS A 40 11.00 3.26 5.71
CA HIS A 40 11.04 4.35 4.73
C HIS A 40 12.45 4.66 4.22
N LEU A 41 13.46 4.66 5.10
CA LEU A 41 14.87 4.84 4.72
C LEU A 41 15.38 3.67 3.88
N VAL A 42 14.97 2.45 4.23
CA VAL A 42 15.34 1.25 3.49
C VAL A 42 14.68 1.24 2.11
N THR A 43 13.38 1.55 2.02
CA THR A 43 12.67 1.72 0.75
C THR A 43 13.35 2.74 -0.15
N TYR A 44 13.80 3.87 0.41
CA TYR A 44 14.54 4.88 -0.34
C TYR A 44 15.85 4.32 -0.91
N ARG A 45 16.66 3.62 -0.09
CA ARG A 45 17.90 2.96 -0.55
C ARG A 45 17.62 1.87 -1.59
N ASP A 46 16.57 1.08 -1.40
CA ASP A 46 16.16 0.06 -2.34
C ASP A 46 15.84 0.68 -3.71
N HIS A 47 15.17 1.83 -3.75
CA HIS A 47 14.94 2.56 -5.00
C HIS A 47 16.23 3.09 -5.65
N GLN A 48 17.24 3.45 -4.86
CA GLN A 48 18.55 3.85 -5.39
C GLN A 48 19.31 2.67 -6.03
N ILE A 49 19.14 1.45 -5.48
CA ILE A 49 19.86 0.24 -5.95
C ILE A 49 19.11 -0.45 -7.08
N TYR A 50 17.81 -0.65 -6.93
CA TYR A 50 16.98 -1.48 -7.82
C TYR A 50 16.15 -0.66 -8.81
N GLY A 51 16.11 0.67 -8.65
CA GLY A 51 15.42 1.59 -9.54
C GLY A 51 13.96 1.88 -9.13
N PRO A 52 13.14 2.36 -10.07
CA PRO A 52 11.85 2.99 -9.76
C PRO A 52 10.76 2.02 -9.28
N VAL A 53 10.92 0.71 -9.48
CA VAL A 53 9.97 -0.32 -9.07
C VAL A 53 10.71 -1.41 -8.31
N VAL A 54 10.39 -1.58 -7.03
CA VAL A 54 11.05 -2.53 -6.14
C VAL A 54 10.04 -3.56 -5.63
N ARG A 55 10.41 -4.84 -5.66
CA ARG A 55 9.69 -5.91 -4.97
C ARG A 55 10.09 -5.94 -3.49
N GLN A 56 9.20 -5.43 -2.64
CA GLN A 56 9.40 -5.35 -1.18
C GLN A 56 8.62 -6.43 -0.40
N GLY A 57 7.96 -7.35 -1.10
CA GLY A 57 7.32 -8.53 -0.52
C GLY A 57 6.90 -9.52 -1.63
N PRO A 58 6.49 -10.75 -1.27
CA PRO A 58 6.14 -11.77 -2.26
C PRO A 58 5.06 -11.28 -3.24
N ASN A 59 4.07 -10.54 -2.71
CA ASN A 59 2.95 -9.96 -3.44
C ASN A 59 2.89 -8.43 -3.32
N ARG A 60 4.04 -7.77 -3.12
CA ARG A 60 4.10 -6.31 -2.93
C ARG A 60 5.20 -5.67 -3.76
N LEU A 61 4.78 -4.70 -4.57
CA LEU A 61 5.67 -3.77 -5.26
C LEU A 61 5.57 -2.38 -4.63
N VAL A 62 6.68 -1.66 -4.64
CA VAL A 62 6.76 -0.25 -4.28
C VAL A 62 7.23 0.52 -5.50
N PHE A 63 6.53 1.62 -5.80
CA PHE A 63 6.73 2.42 -6.99
C PHE A 63 7.17 3.83 -6.61
N ASN A 64 8.12 4.38 -7.35
CA ASN A 64 8.62 5.74 -7.20
C ASN A 64 8.58 6.49 -8.54
N THR A 65 7.40 6.55 -9.17
CA THR A 65 7.19 7.31 -10.40
C THR A 65 5.85 8.05 -10.38
N VAL A 66 5.80 9.19 -11.06
CA VAL A 66 4.57 9.99 -11.23
C VAL A 66 3.51 9.22 -12.01
N THR A 67 3.93 8.42 -13.00
CA THR A 67 3.03 7.55 -13.77
C THR A 67 2.34 6.54 -12.86
N ALA A 68 3.09 5.82 -12.02
CA ALA A 68 2.51 4.86 -11.09
C ALA A 68 1.60 5.54 -10.06
N LEU A 69 1.93 6.75 -9.59
CA LEU A 69 1.06 7.53 -8.71
C LEU A 69 -0.32 7.75 -9.37
N ARG A 70 -0.35 8.18 -10.63
CA ARG A 70 -1.60 8.37 -11.37
C ARG A 70 -2.34 7.04 -11.59
N ASP A 71 -1.63 6.01 -12.04
CA ASP A 71 -2.20 4.70 -12.34
C ASP A 71 -2.76 3.98 -11.10
N ILE A 72 -2.20 4.24 -9.91
CA ILE A 72 -2.68 3.65 -8.66
C ILE A 72 -3.82 4.47 -8.06
N TYR A 73 -3.66 5.79 -7.94
CA TYR A 73 -4.60 6.61 -7.17
C TYR A 73 -5.77 7.17 -8.00
N LEU A 74 -5.62 7.33 -9.31
CA LEU A 74 -6.69 7.82 -10.19
C LEU A 74 -7.46 6.68 -10.87
N SER A 75 -6.95 5.45 -10.82
CA SER A 75 -7.58 4.29 -11.42
C SER A 75 -8.79 3.81 -10.61
N GLN A 76 -9.75 3.21 -11.34
CA GLN A 76 -10.87 2.47 -10.74
C GLN A 76 -10.55 1.00 -10.50
N ARG A 77 -9.46 0.50 -11.09
CA ARG A 77 -9.07 -0.93 -11.04
C ARG A 77 -8.28 -1.30 -9.79
N VAL A 78 -7.83 -0.31 -9.02
CA VAL A 78 -7.02 -0.51 -7.82
C VAL A 78 -7.83 -0.11 -6.60
N THR A 79 -7.90 -1.02 -5.63
CA THR A 79 -8.53 -0.79 -4.32
C THR A 79 -7.51 -1.00 -3.22
N LYS A 80 -7.84 -0.52 -2.01
CA LYS A 80 -6.97 -0.69 -0.84
C LYS A 80 -6.78 -2.18 -0.55
N SER A 81 -5.58 -2.53 -0.09
CA SER A 81 -5.28 -3.89 0.35
C SER A 81 -6.08 -4.26 1.60
N LYS A 82 -6.39 -5.55 1.77
CA LYS A 82 -7.03 -6.11 2.99
C LYS A 82 -6.25 -5.77 4.27
N VAL A 83 -4.97 -5.42 4.18
CA VAL A 83 -4.15 -4.95 5.31
C VAL A 83 -4.78 -3.73 6.01
N TYR A 84 -5.53 -2.88 5.29
CA TYR A 84 -6.22 -1.74 5.89
C TYR A 84 -7.26 -2.17 6.93
N LEU A 85 -7.86 -3.36 6.81
CA LEU A 85 -8.81 -3.88 7.80
C LEU A 85 -8.17 -4.14 9.16
N LYS A 86 -6.83 -4.27 9.23
CA LYS A 86 -6.11 -4.40 10.51
C LYS A 86 -6.14 -3.10 11.34
N SER A 87 -6.54 -1.99 10.74
CA SER A 87 -6.75 -0.71 11.42
C SER A 87 -8.21 -0.47 11.84
N LEU A 88 -9.08 -1.49 11.75
CA LEU A 88 -10.45 -1.38 12.25
C LEU A 88 -10.43 -1.16 13.76
N LEU A 89 -11.24 -0.21 14.21
CA LEU A 89 -11.49 0.02 15.62
C LEU A 89 -12.49 -1.01 16.15
N SER A 90 -12.65 -1.05 17.47
CA SER A 90 -13.53 -1.99 18.20
C SER A 90 -14.98 -2.03 17.70
N THR A 91 -15.45 -0.96 17.06
CA THR A 91 -16.82 -0.87 16.50
C THR A 91 -17.06 -1.76 15.28
N ASN A 92 -16.01 -2.40 14.74
CA ASN A 92 -16.03 -3.26 13.56
C ASN A 92 -16.69 -2.62 12.31
N ARG A 93 -16.79 -1.29 12.30
CA ARG A 93 -17.29 -0.49 11.18
C ARG A 93 -16.12 0.17 10.48
N PRO A 94 -15.96 0.01 9.16
CA PRO A 94 -14.92 0.72 8.44
C PRO A 94 -15.07 2.23 8.61
N SER A 95 -13.98 2.96 8.83
CA SER A 95 -13.90 4.40 8.65
C SER A 95 -13.60 4.74 7.18
N MET A 96 -13.54 6.04 6.83
CA MET A 96 -13.07 6.44 5.50
C MET A 96 -11.65 5.91 5.21
N PHE A 97 -10.79 5.81 6.23
CA PHE A 97 -9.42 5.37 6.06
C PHE A 97 -9.33 3.89 5.61
N ASN A 98 -10.13 3.00 6.18
CA ASN A 98 -10.02 1.56 5.98
C ASN A 98 -11.18 0.92 5.17
N ALA A 99 -12.17 1.70 4.73
CA ALA A 99 -13.16 1.26 3.74
C ALA A 99 -12.44 0.79 2.46
N LEU A 100 -12.64 -0.50 2.13
CA LEU A 100 -12.10 -1.14 0.92
C LEU A 100 -13.04 -0.96 -0.27
N ASP A 101 -14.35 -0.99 0.00
CA ASP A 101 -15.37 -0.75 -1.00
C ASP A 101 -15.37 0.72 -1.43
N ARG A 102 -15.47 0.94 -2.74
CA ARG A 102 -15.33 2.28 -3.32
C ARG A 102 -16.59 3.12 -3.11
N GLU A 103 -17.77 2.50 -3.16
CA GLU A 103 -19.04 3.20 -2.95
C GLU A 103 -19.17 3.62 -1.49
N GLU A 104 -18.87 2.71 -0.56
CA GLU A 104 -18.83 2.98 0.87
C GLU A 104 -17.82 4.09 1.20
N HIS A 105 -16.61 4.02 0.62
CA HIS A 105 -15.60 5.06 0.77
C HIS A 105 -16.07 6.41 0.22
N SER A 106 -16.68 6.42 -0.98
CA SER A 106 -17.20 7.62 -1.63
C SER A 106 -18.30 8.29 -0.79
N HIS A 107 -19.24 7.50 -0.29
CA HIS A 107 -20.32 7.96 0.58
C HIS A 107 -19.77 8.62 1.86
N LYS A 108 -18.84 7.95 2.56
CA LYS A 108 -18.21 8.50 3.77
C LYS A 108 -17.39 9.76 3.48
N ARG A 109 -16.66 9.78 2.36
CA ARG A 109 -15.91 10.96 1.91
C ARG A 109 -16.82 12.15 1.65
N ARG A 110 -18.01 11.94 1.10
CA ARG A 110 -18.98 13.01 0.87
C ARG A 110 -19.44 13.66 2.18
N VAL A 111 -19.71 12.86 3.21
CA VAL A 111 -20.16 13.36 4.52
C VAL A 111 -19.03 14.14 5.22
N VAL A 112 -17.85 13.53 5.38
CA VAL A 112 -16.70 14.18 6.05
C VAL A 112 -16.20 15.39 5.24
N GLY A 113 -16.28 15.32 3.91
CA GLY A 113 -15.88 16.39 2.99
C GLY A 113 -16.57 17.72 3.25
N GLN A 114 -17.80 17.70 3.76
CA GLN A 114 -18.56 18.91 4.11
C GLN A 114 -17.93 19.69 5.27
N LEU A 115 -17.21 19.00 6.16
CA LEU A 115 -16.58 19.60 7.34
C LEU A 115 -15.24 20.27 7.02
N ILE A 116 -14.57 19.82 5.95
CA ILE A 116 -13.25 20.32 5.53
C ILE A 116 -13.33 21.36 4.39
N THR A 117 -14.52 21.92 4.15
CA THR A 117 -14.67 23.03 3.20
C THR A 117 -14.11 24.31 3.81
N GLU A 118 -13.64 25.24 2.99
CA GLU A 118 -13.13 26.55 3.46
C GLU A 118 -14.15 27.26 4.37
N ARG A 119 -15.44 27.24 3.99
CA ARG A 119 -16.52 27.80 4.79
C ARG A 119 -16.61 27.16 6.18
N SER A 120 -16.54 25.83 6.26
CA SER A 120 -16.60 25.11 7.54
C SER A 120 -15.33 25.35 8.35
N MET A 121 -14.15 25.39 7.72
CA MET A 121 -12.86 25.61 8.37
C MET A 121 -12.79 27.00 9.04
N ARG A 122 -13.34 28.04 8.40
CA ARG A 122 -13.44 29.39 9.01
C ARG A 122 -14.25 29.42 10.31
N LEU A 123 -15.19 28.50 10.51
CA LEU A 123 -15.92 28.40 11.78
C LEU A 123 -15.05 27.88 12.94
N PHE A 124 -13.90 27.27 12.63
CA PHE A 124 -12.92 26.80 13.60
C PHE A 124 -11.74 27.76 13.79
N GLU A 125 -11.68 28.87 13.03
CA GLU A 125 -10.70 29.93 13.24
C GLU A 125 -11.13 30.78 14.46
N PRO A 126 -10.21 31.09 15.40
CA PRO A 126 -10.52 31.83 16.62
C PRO A 126 -10.85 33.30 16.38
#